data_AF-A0A2D7TWS8-F1
#
_entry.id   AF-A0A2D7TWS8-F1
#
_cell.length_a   1.000
_cell.length_b   1.000
_cell.length_c   1.000
_cell.angle_alpha   90.00
_cell.angle_beta   90.00
_cell.angle_gamma   90.00
#
_symmetry.space_group_name_H-M   'P 1'
#
loop_
_entity.id
_entity.type
_entity.pdbx_description
1 polymer ?
#
loop_
_entity_poly.entity_id
_entity_poly.type
_entity_poly.pdbx_seq_one_letter_code
_entity_poly.pdbx_strand_id
1 'polypeptide(L)'
;RIKKDLDGNKYLEVTVKHGWNNDPLKEGSGKETERGIFQTKQRRTLNKEIWIGFKTRLPEDFKHTSDGRVTFFEFKNRHVSMRTHPLVRISFDDTGKTLKIVGNTAGTGFNRRNKEDNIKHRIDIKYKKNDSNWLVFQEKTRGEKKIKNNFKLTQNKSLKITKLGKWTTYKIGIYNTRQETGFVEIFKDNKLIFDYKGITSDWKEKSTGTNVRIGVYRDSGKQIGIEYPNQSIHFDDFIIVSDKKTLDKYLN
;
A
#
# COMPACT_ATOMS: atom_id res chain seq x y z
N ARG A 1 -11.14 -11.59 -12.05
CA ARG A 1 -12.27 -11.77 -12.99
C ARG A 1 -12.67 -10.39 -13.52
N ILE A 2 -13.01 -10.27 -14.80
CA ILE A 2 -13.61 -9.01 -15.30
C ILE A 2 -15.11 -9.07 -14.97
N LYS A 3 -15.61 -8.04 -14.29
CA LYS A 3 -17.02 -7.85 -13.97
C LYS A 3 -17.52 -6.54 -14.57
N LYS A 4 -18.83 -6.32 -14.53
CA LYS A 4 -19.49 -5.16 -15.13
C LYS A 4 -20.52 -4.60 -14.14
N ASP A 5 -20.48 -3.30 -13.89
CA ASP A 5 -21.49 -2.55 -13.14
C ASP A 5 -22.76 -2.33 -14.01
N LEU A 6 -23.87 -1.93 -13.40
CA LEU A 6 -25.16 -1.69 -14.10
C LEU A 6 -25.06 -0.58 -15.16
N ASP A 7 -24.25 0.45 -14.89
CA ASP A 7 -23.95 1.56 -15.82
C ASP A 7 -23.05 1.12 -16.99
N GLY A 8 -22.59 -0.12 -16.97
CA GLY A 8 -21.78 -0.73 -17.99
C GLY A 8 -20.28 -0.64 -17.77
N ASN A 9 -19.81 0.00 -16.70
CA ASN A 9 -18.40 0.08 -16.38
C ASN A 9 -17.82 -1.32 -16.12
N LYS A 10 -16.68 -1.65 -16.74
CA LYS A 10 -16.00 -2.95 -16.55
C LYS A 10 -14.87 -2.78 -15.57
N TYR A 11 -14.76 -3.69 -14.61
CA TYR A 11 -13.72 -3.64 -13.59
C TYR A 11 -13.09 -5.00 -13.34
N LEU A 12 -11.89 -4.99 -12.76
CA LEU A 12 -11.18 -6.20 -12.36
C LEU A 12 -11.51 -6.53 -10.89
N GLU A 13 -12.20 -7.63 -10.66
CA GLU A 13 -12.34 -8.23 -9.33
C GLU A 13 -11.14 -9.15 -9.06
N VAL A 14 -10.46 -8.90 -7.95
CA VAL A 14 -9.33 -9.70 -7.49
C VAL A 14 -9.69 -10.35 -6.17
N THR A 15 -9.76 -11.68 -6.17
CA THR A 15 -10.20 -12.47 -5.02
C THR A 15 -9.05 -13.29 -4.46
N VAL A 16 -8.96 -13.29 -3.13
CA VAL A 16 -8.17 -14.26 -2.37
C VAL A 16 -9.11 -15.14 -1.57
N LYS A 17 -8.91 -16.46 -1.66
CA LYS A 17 -9.65 -17.48 -0.90
C LYS A 17 -8.73 -18.17 0.10
N HIS A 18 -9.29 -18.53 1.25
CA HIS A 18 -8.54 -19.23 2.29
C HIS A 18 -8.05 -20.60 1.79
N GLY A 19 -6.78 -20.91 2.01
CA GLY A 19 -6.11 -22.14 1.57
C GLY A 19 -5.64 -22.14 0.12
N TRP A 20 -6.14 -21.24 -0.75
CA TRP A 20 -5.94 -21.36 -2.20
C TRP A 20 -4.77 -20.53 -2.72
N ASN A 21 -4.55 -19.35 -2.15
CA ASN A 21 -3.62 -18.35 -2.69
C ASN A 21 -2.32 -18.26 -1.90
N ASN A 22 -1.95 -19.34 -1.21
CA ASN A 22 -0.80 -19.41 -0.33
C ASN A 22 0.51 -19.17 -1.08
N ASP A 23 1.46 -18.52 -0.40
CA ASP A 23 2.84 -18.47 -0.87
C ASP A 23 3.50 -19.83 -0.62
N PRO A 24 3.83 -20.62 -1.66
CA PRO A 24 4.37 -21.97 -1.48
C PRO A 24 5.72 -21.95 -0.75
N LEU A 25 6.47 -20.85 -0.83
CA LEU A 25 7.74 -20.68 -0.12
C LEU A 25 7.58 -20.46 1.39
N LYS A 26 6.36 -20.39 1.90
CA LYS A 26 6.06 -20.14 3.31
C LYS A 26 5.22 -21.24 3.95
N GLU A 27 4.91 -22.29 3.21
CA GLU A 27 4.13 -23.40 3.73
C GLU A 27 4.80 -24.02 4.98
N GLY A 28 4.05 -24.12 6.07
CA GLY A 28 4.53 -24.68 7.34
C GLY A 28 5.30 -23.68 8.22
N SER A 29 5.40 -22.40 7.81
CA SER A 29 6.16 -21.38 8.56
C SER A 29 5.36 -20.67 9.66
N GLY A 30 4.04 -20.90 9.76
CA GLY A 30 3.14 -20.19 10.69
C GLY A 30 3.02 -18.68 10.40
N LYS A 31 3.56 -18.23 9.26
CA LYS A 31 3.57 -16.84 8.75
C LYS A 31 3.18 -16.81 7.27
N GLU A 32 2.35 -17.77 6.89
CA GLU A 32 1.77 -17.89 5.58
C GLU A 32 1.01 -16.61 5.24
N THR A 33 1.01 -16.29 3.95
CA THR A 33 0.32 -15.13 3.42
C THR A 33 -0.32 -15.55 2.12
N GLU A 34 -1.52 -15.03 1.86
CA GLU A 34 -2.23 -15.29 0.62
C GLU A 34 -2.22 -14.06 -0.28
N ARG A 35 -2.13 -14.28 -1.59
CA ARG A 35 -2.08 -13.18 -2.56
C ARG A 35 -2.76 -13.47 -3.89
N GLY A 36 -3.51 -12.49 -4.37
CA GLY A 36 -3.88 -12.30 -5.77
C GLY A 36 -3.43 -10.91 -6.16
N ILE A 37 -2.29 -10.77 -6.83
CA ILE A 37 -1.67 -9.48 -7.14
C ILE A 37 -1.24 -9.46 -8.61
N PHE A 38 -1.53 -8.34 -9.26
CA PHE A 38 -0.96 -7.97 -10.55
C PHE A 38 0.22 -7.06 -10.31
N GLN A 39 1.29 -7.25 -11.09
CA GLN A 39 2.46 -6.40 -10.99
C GLN A 39 2.97 -6.03 -12.38
N THR A 40 3.49 -4.81 -12.51
CA THR A 40 4.20 -4.39 -13.71
C THR A 40 5.47 -5.23 -13.90
N LYS A 41 6.01 -5.29 -15.13
CA LYS A 41 7.40 -5.71 -15.33
C LYS A 41 8.33 -4.81 -14.52
N GLN A 42 9.42 -5.37 -14.00
CA GLN A 42 10.42 -4.59 -13.29
C GLN A 42 10.98 -3.50 -14.22
N ARG A 43 10.98 -2.25 -13.75
CA ARG A 43 11.55 -1.10 -14.47
C ARG A 43 12.56 -0.37 -13.58
N ARG A 44 13.56 0.27 -14.18
CA ARG A 44 14.48 1.17 -13.47
C ARG A 44 13.79 2.51 -13.20
N THR A 45 13.69 2.86 -11.92
CA THR A 45 12.95 4.03 -11.41
C THR A 45 13.84 5.02 -10.66
N LEU A 46 15.10 4.67 -10.37
CA LEU A 46 16.02 5.58 -9.67
C LEU A 46 16.18 6.89 -10.46
N ASN A 47 16.08 8.01 -9.76
CA ASN A 47 16.05 9.38 -10.25
C ASN A 47 14.91 9.64 -11.26
N LYS A 48 13.76 9.00 -11.07
CA LYS A 48 12.56 9.26 -11.88
C LYS A 48 11.37 9.61 -11.01
N GLU A 49 10.62 10.59 -11.48
CA GLU A 49 9.27 10.89 -11.00
C GLU A 49 8.26 9.98 -11.68
N ILE A 50 7.36 9.43 -10.89
CA ILE A 50 6.38 8.43 -11.31
C ILE A 50 5.07 8.75 -10.61
N TRP A 51 4.01 8.87 -11.40
CA TRP A 51 2.65 9.07 -10.92
C TRP A 51 1.80 7.86 -11.27
N ILE A 52 1.11 7.32 -10.27
CA ILE A 52 0.29 6.11 -10.37
C ILE A 52 -1.13 6.44 -9.94
N GLY A 53 -2.10 6.05 -10.75
CA GLY A 53 -3.51 6.19 -10.49
C GLY A 53 -4.25 4.87 -10.52
N PHE A 54 -5.26 4.72 -9.68
CA PHE A 54 -6.26 3.66 -9.81
C PHE A 54 -7.53 3.99 -9.03
N LYS A 55 -8.65 3.42 -9.47
CA LYS A 55 -9.88 3.32 -8.69
C LYS A 55 -9.92 1.99 -7.98
N THR A 56 -10.41 2.00 -6.74
CA THR A 56 -10.66 0.78 -5.98
C THR A 56 -12.00 0.84 -5.27
N ARG A 57 -12.63 -0.32 -5.09
CA ARG A 57 -13.90 -0.48 -4.37
C ARG A 57 -13.85 -1.76 -3.56
N LEU A 58 -14.14 -1.64 -2.27
CA LEU A 58 -14.52 -2.78 -1.45
C LEU A 58 -16.00 -3.08 -1.76
N PRO A 59 -16.39 -4.31 -2.14
CA PRO A 59 -17.78 -4.65 -2.39
C PRO A 59 -18.65 -4.49 -1.14
N GLU A 60 -19.97 -4.39 -1.31
CA GLU A 60 -20.93 -4.15 -0.22
C GLU A 60 -20.87 -5.22 0.89
N ASP A 61 -20.60 -6.46 0.50
CA ASP A 61 -20.46 -7.62 1.37
C ASP A 61 -19.02 -7.86 1.85
N PHE A 62 -18.09 -6.92 1.61
CA PHE A 62 -16.68 -7.09 1.97
C PHE A 62 -16.50 -7.32 3.48
N LYS A 63 -15.80 -8.40 3.83
CA LYS A 63 -15.44 -8.73 5.21
C LYS A 63 -13.93 -8.62 5.41
N HIS A 64 -13.53 -7.81 6.39
CA HIS A 64 -12.14 -7.81 6.84
C HIS A 64 -11.82 -9.11 7.59
N THR A 65 -10.56 -9.54 7.54
CA THR A 65 -10.05 -10.63 8.38
C THR A 65 -10.02 -10.20 9.84
N SER A 66 -10.27 -11.14 10.76
CA SER A 66 -10.33 -10.91 12.21
C SER A 66 -9.04 -10.31 12.78
N ASP A 67 -7.88 -10.75 12.30
CA ASP A 67 -6.56 -10.46 12.90
C ASP A 67 -5.47 -10.18 11.86
N GLY A 68 -5.84 -10.15 10.58
CA GLY A 68 -4.91 -10.00 9.47
C GLY A 68 -4.90 -8.60 8.86
N ARG A 69 -3.80 -8.32 8.17
CA ARG A 69 -3.70 -7.21 7.22
C ARG A 69 -4.34 -7.56 5.88
N VAL A 70 -4.92 -6.56 5.20
CA VAL A 70 -5.24 -6.59 3.77
C VAL A 70 -4.51 -5.44 3.06
N THR A 71 -3.42 -5.75 2.34
CA THR A 71 -2.68 -4.82 1.49
C THR A 71 -3.25 -4.84 0.08
N PHE A 72 -3.46 -3.65 -0.51
CA PHE A 72 -4.01 -3.54 -1.86
C PHE A 72 -3.17 -2.75 -2.86
N PHE A 73 -2.09 -2.12 -2.39
CA PHE A 73 -1.12 -1.42 -3.22
C PHE A 73 0.29 -1.58 -2.64
N GLU A 74 1.29 -1.80 -3.50
CA GLU A 74 2.70 -1.69 -3.16
C GLU A 74 3.52 -1.06 -4.29
N PHE A 75 4.40 -0.10 -3.97
CA PHE A 75 5.53 0.29 -4.81
C PHE A 75 6.79 -0.35 -4.23
N LYS A 76 7.38 -1.30 -4.94
CA LYS A 76 8.39 -2.20 -4.38
C LYS A 76 9.69 -2.19 -5.17
N ASN A 77 10.71 -1.58 -4.57
CA ASN A 77 12.09 -1.68 -5.04
C ASN A 77 12.60 -3.10 -4.83
N ARG A 78 13.15 -3.71 -5.88
CA ARG A 78 13.70 -5.07 -5.91
C ARG A 78 15.22 -4.98 -5.94
N HIS A 79 15.86 -5.95 -5.32
CA HIS A 79 17.29 -6.00 -5.12
C HIS A 79 17.75 -7.45 -5.23
N VAL A 80 19.01 -7.69 -5.58
CA VAL A 80 19.53 -9.02 -5.94
C VAL A 80 19.38 -10.04 -4.80
N SER A 81 19.88 -9.71 -3.61
CA SER A 81 19.98 -10.68 -2.49
C SER A 81 19.23 -10.26 -1.23
N MET A 82 18.39 -9.21 -1.32
CA MET A 82 17.71 -8.64 -0.17
C MET A 82 16.21 -8.95 -0.15
N ARG A 83 15.70 -9.35 1.03
CA ARG A 83 14.25 -9.36 1.27
C ARG A 83 13.75 -7.93 1.34
N THR A 84 13.09 -7.51 0.28
CA THR A 84 12.69 -6.10 0.10
C THR A 84 11.35 -5.78 0.73
N HIS A 85 11.35 -4.70 1.51
CA HIS A 85 10.13 -4.00 1.90
C HIS A 85 9.73 -3.01 0.81
N PRO A 86 8.44 -2.80 0.58
CA PRO A 86 8.00 -1.76 -0.34
C PRO A 86 8.44 -0.39 0.17
N LEU A 87 8.76 0.52 -0.76
CA LEU A 87 8.96 1.94 -0.46
C LEU A 87 7.68 2.52 0.13
N VAL A 88 6.55 2.12 -0.42
CA VAL A 88 5.24 2.44 0.14
C VAL A 88 4.25 1.33 -0.16
N ARG A 89 3.40 1.01 0.82
CA ARG A 89 2.23 0.15 0.68
C ARG A 89 1.03 0.76 1.39
N ILE A 90 -0.16 0.47 0.86
CA ILE A 90 -1.43 0.89 1.46
C ILE A 90 -2.18 -0.36 1.93
N SER A 91 -2.70 -0.34 3.14
CA SER A 91 -3.33 -1.52 3.75
C SER A 91 -4.43 -1.16 4.74
N PHE A 92 -5.42 -2.03 4.84
CA PHE A 92 -6.31 -2.11 5.98
C PHE A 92 -5.73 -3.10 7.01
N ASP A 93 -5.56 -2.65 8.25
CA ASP A 93 -5.13 -3.47 9.40
C ASP A 93 -6.32 -3.52 10.42
N ASP A 94 -6.17 -4.30 11.49
CA ASP A 94 -7.08 -4.33 12.66
C ASP A 94 -8.58 -4.54 12.31
N THR A 95 -8.90 -5.57 11.51
CA THR A 95 -10.26 -5.84 11.04
C THR A 95 -10.88 -4.66 10.28
N GLY A 96 -10.07 -3.88 9.56
CA GLY A 96 -10.54 -2.69 8.84
C GLY A 96 -10.79 -1.48 9.73
N LYS A 97 -10.34 -1.50 10.98
CA LYS A 97 -10.39 -0.34 11.89
C LYS A 97 -9.22 0.60 11.69
N THR A 98 -8.21 0.21 10.91
CA THR A 98 -7.03 1.03 10.63
C THR A 98 -6.73 1.05 9.12
N LEU A 99 -6.58 2.25 8.55
CA LEU A 99 -5.95 2.46 7.24
C LEU A 99 -4.49 2.87 7.47
N LYS A 100 -3.56 2.23 6.76
CA LYS A 100 -2.13 2.40 6.97
C LYS A 100 -1.38 2.59 5.67
N ILE A 101 -0.53 3.60 5.66
CA ILE A 101 0.44 3.85 4.59
C ILE A 101 1.81 3.74 5.23
N VAL A 102 2.64 2.84 4.71
CA VAL A 102 3.92 2.55 5.33
C VAL A 102 4.92 2.09 4.30
N GLY A 103 6.20 2.39 4.53
CA GLY A 103 7.26 1.69 3.85
C GLY A 103 8.65 2.09 4.32
N ASN A 104 9.63 1.69 3.52
CA ASN A 104 11.03 1.82 3.84
C ASN A 104 11.73 2.55 2.70
N THR A 105 12.38 3.65 3.01
CA THR A 105 13.12 4.44 2.01
C THR A 105 14.53 3.92 1.75
N ALA A 106 14.95 2.94 2.54
CA ALA A 106 16.31 2.41 2.61
C ALA A 106 16.34 1.14 3.48
N GLY A 107 17.51 0.50 3.52
CA GLY A 107 17.77 -0.57 4.48
C GLY A 107 18.87 -1.55 4.06
N THR A 108 19.26 -2.37 5.03
CA THR A 108 20.32 -3.39 4.93
C THR A 108 19.80 -4.78 4.59
N GLY A 109 18.48 -4.96 4.61
CA GLY A 109 17.88 -6.11 3.95
C GLY A 109 17.75 -7.40 4.70
N PHE A 110 17.67 -7.43 6.05
CA PHE A 110 17.17 -8.65 6.69
C PHE A 110 16.55 -8.54 8.08
N ASN A 111 16.40 -7.35 8.69
CA ASN A 111 15.81 -7.31 10.04
C ASN A 111 14.80 -6.20 10.31
N ARG A 112 13.51 -6.56 10.15
CA ARG A 112 12.34 -5.72 10.48
C ARG A 112 12.30 -5.28 11.95
N ARG A 113 13.07 -5.95 12.83
CA ARG A 113 13.16 -5.71 14.27
C ARG A 113 14.36 -4.84 14.66
N ASN A 114 15.24 -4.47 13.74
CA ASN A 114 16.27 -3.49 14.06
C ASN A 114 15.58 -2.12 14.29
N LYS A 115 15.58 -1.69 15.55
CA LYS A 115 14.96 -0.44 16.00
C LYS A 115 15.65 0.77 15.36
N GLU A 116 16.96 0.69 15.14
CA GLU A 116 17.76 1.73 14.52
C GLU A 116 17.42 1.89 13.03
N ASP A 117 17.42 0.80 12.26
CA ASP A 117 16.99 0.82 10.84
C ASP A 117 15.55 1.34 10.71
N ASN A 118 14.68 0.97 11.65
CA ASN A 118 13.31 1.47 11.66
C ASN A 118 13.28 3.00 11.82
N ILE A 119 13.99 3.54 12.82
CA ILE A 119 14.10 4.98 13.03
C ILE A 119 14.69 5.64 11.77
N LYS A 120 15.82 5.12 11.27
CA LYS A 120 16.57 5.71 10.17
C LYS A 120 15.86 5.69 8.83
N HIS A 121 14.99 4.71 8.54
CA HIS A 121 14.54 4.47 7.17
C HIS A 121 13.02 4.35 6.97
N ARG A 122 12.24 4.25 8.04
CA ARG A 122 10.79 4.02 7.91
C ARG A 122 10.00 5.30 7.82
N ILE A 123 9.03 5.29 6.92
CA ILE A 123 7.93 6.26 6.82
C ILE A 123 6.61 5.52 7.10
N ASP A 124 5.72 6.10 7.91
CA ASP A 124 4.50 5.44 8.38
C ASP A 124 3.46 6.49 8.74
N ILE A 125 2.23 6.34 8.27
CA ILE A 125 1.06 7.00 8.86
C ILE A 125 -0.05 5.97 9.06
N LYS A 126 -0.76 6.10 10.18
CA LYS A 126 -1.93 5.31 10.50
C LYS A 126 -3.12 6.20 10.78
N TYR A 127 -4.22 5.85 10.13
CA TYR A 127 -5.53 6.39 10.39
C TYR A 127 -6.35 5.35 11.13
N LYS A 128 -6.99 5.73 12.23
CA LYS A 128 -7.94 4.90 12.96
C LYS A 128 -9.36 5.32 12.56
N LYS A 129 -10.23 4.33 12.34
CA LYS A 129 -11.65 4.54 12.11
C LYS A 129 -12.30 5.15 13.36
N ASN A 130 -13.00 6.25 13.17
CA ASN A 130 -13.90 6.86 14.13
C ASN A 130 -15.20 7.22 13.39
N ASP A 131 -16.28 6.51 13.71
CA ASP A 131 -17.55 6.57 12.99
C ASP A 131 -17.39 6.43 11.47
N SER A 132 -17.67 7.52 10.75
CA SER A 132 -17.61 7.64 9.29
C SER A 132 -16.31 8.24 8.79
N ASN A 133 -15.32 8.47 9.66
CA ASN A 133 -14.06 9.12 9.34
C ASN A 133 -12.83 8.28 9.72
N TRP A 134 -11.77 8.46 8.94
CA TRP A 134 -10.40 8.10 9.22
C TRP A 134 -9.73 9.26 9.96
N LEU A 135 -9.30 9.05 11.19
CA LEU A 135 -8.56 10.04 11.97
C LEU A 135 -7.09 9.63 12.11
N VAL A 136 -6.17 10.55 11.85
CA VAL A 136 -4.74 10.26 12.05
C VAL A 136 -4.50 9.94 13.51
N PHE A 137 -3.83 8.81 13.76
CA PHE A 137 -3.56 8.31 15.09
C PHE A 137 -2.06 8.18 15.37
N GLN A 138 -1.28 7.86 14.35
CA GLN A 138 0.17 7.71 14.47
C GLN A 138 0.87 8.14 13.19
N GLU A 139 2.05 8.71 13.35
CA GLU A 139 2.95 9.04 12.26
C GLU A 139 4.39 8.72 12.63
N LYS A 140 5.20 8.43 11.61
CA LYS A 140 6.64 8.38 11.70
C LYS A 140 7.25 8.84 10.37
N THR A 141 8.15 9.82 10.41
CA THR A 141 9.01 10.16 9.28
C THR A 141 10.41 9.53 9.42
N ARG A 142 11.18 9.53 8.34
CA ARG A 142 12.58 9.06 8.30
C ARG A 142 13.42 9.79 9.37
N GLY A 143 14.31 9.09 10.07
CA GLY A 143 15.16 9.67 11.12
C GLY A 143 14.47 9.91 12.45
N GLU A 144 13.14 9.95 12.50
CA GLU A 144 12.38 10.28 13.71
C GLU A 144 11.76 9.03 14.36
N LYS A 145 11.52 9.11 15.68
CA LYS A 145 10.67 8.15 16.39
C LYS A 145 9.20 8.38 16.01
N LYS A 146 8.37 7.37 16.27
CA LYS A 146 6.93 7.47 16.03
C LYS A 146 6.28 8.45 17.02
N ILE A 147 5.37 9.28 16.52
CA ILE A 147 4.56 10.22 17.28
C ILE A 147 3.06 9.87 17.20
N LYS A 148 2.28 10.36 18.17
CA LYS A 148 0.82 10.18 18.24
C LYS A 148 0.02 11.48 18.08
N ASN A 149 0.68 12.63 17.99
CA ASN A 149 0.11 13.97 17.83
C ASN A 149 1.05 14.82 16.94
N ASN A 150 0.61 16.00 16.47
CA ASN A 150 1.40 16.94 15.66
C ASN A 150 1.97 16.34 14.35
N PHE A 151 1.09 15.68 13.62
CA PHE A 151 1.36 15.00 12.35
C PHE A 151 1.88 15.97 11.28
N LYS A 152 2.99 15.61 10.62
CA LYS A 152 3.67 16.37 9.56
C LYS A 152 3.44 15.78 8.16
N LEU A 153 3.19 14.47 8.08
CA LEU A 153 3.01 13.74 6.81
C LEU A 153 1.60 13.89 6.24
N THR A 154 0.70 14.63 6.88
CA THR A 154 -0.61 14.92 6.30
C THR A 154 -1.17 16.23 6.83
N GLN A 155 -1.77 17.01 5.93
CA GLN A 155 -2.60 18.17 6.30
C GLN A 155 -4.02 17.74 6.67
N ASN A 156 -4.52 16.66 6.07
CA ASN A 156 -5.85 16.11 6.34
C ASN A 156 -5.79 15.14 7.52
N LYS A 157 -6.03 15.66 8.73
CA LYS A 157 -6.08 14.87 9.97
C LYS A 157 -7.34 14.01 10.09
N SER A 158 -8.37 14.34 9.32
CA SER A 158 -9.63 13.61 9.22
C SER A 158 -10.02 13.45 7.75
N LEU A 159 -10.49 12.27 7.37
CA LEU A 159 -10.92 11.95 6.01
C LEU A 159 -12.16 11.04 6.06
N LYS A 160 -13.18 11.31 5.24
CA LYS A 160 -14.33 10.41 5.11
C LYS A 160 -13.92 9.01 4.67
N ILE A 161 -14.50 8.00 5.33
CA ILE A 161 -14.40 6.60 4.93
C ILE A 161 -15.24 6.40 3.68
N THR A 162 -14.68 5.73 2.67
CA THR A 162 -15.46 5.27 1.51
C THR A 162 -16.38 4.16 1.97
N LYS A 163 -17.69 4.34 1.78
CA LYS A 163 -18.68 3.29 2.06
C LYS A 163 -18.39 2.06 1.20
N LEU A 164 -18.68 0.88 1.73
CA LEU A 164 -18.65 -0.35 0.94
C LEU A 164 -19.58 -0.21 -0.28
N GLY A 165 -19.22 -0.84 -1.39
CA GLY A 165 -19.90 -0.71 -2.68
C GLY A 165 -19.58 0.56 -3.46
N LYS A 166 -18.86 1.53 -2.87
CA LYS A 166 -18.50 2.78 -3.56
C LYS A 166 -17.04 2.79 -4.00
N TRP A 167 -16.82 3.39 -5.18
CA TRP A 167 -15.50 3.62 -5.73
C TRP A 167 -14.78 4.74 -4.97
N THR A 168 -13.46 4.61 -4.86
CA THR A 168 -12.54 5.64 -4.38
C THR A 168 -11.30 5.65 -5.25
N THR A 169 -10.73 6.84 -5.44
CA THR A 169 -9.58 7.05 -6.32
C THR A 169 -8.32 7.27 -5.50
N TYR A 170 -7.24 6.58 -5.87
CA TYR A 170 -5.90 6.84 -5.34
C TYR A 170 -5.00 7.41 -6.43
N LYS A 171 -4.27 8.49 -6.10
CA LYS A 171 -3.17 9.02 -6.91
C LYS A 171 -1.91 9.02 -6.06
N ILE A 172 -0.81 8.48 -6.58
CA ILE A 172 0.42 8.24 -5.84
C ILE A 172 1.58 8.80 -6.66
N GLY A 173 2.19 9.88 -6.16
CA GLY A 173 3.38 10.49 -6.73
C GLY A 173 4.62 10.00 -6.00
N ILE A 174 5.66 9.58 -6.73
CA ILE A 174 6.92 9.13 -6.17
C ILE A 174 8.06 9.68 -7.02
N TYR A 175 8.96 10.45 -6.40
CA TYR A 175 10.28 10.72 -6.97
C TYR A 175 11.31 9.81 -6.31
N ASN A 176 11.74 8.77 -7.04
CA ASN A 176 12.53 7.70 -6.46
C ASN A 176 14.03 8.02 -6.48
N THR A 177 14.61 8.63 -5.45
CA THR A 177 15.99 9.13 -5.44
C THR A 177 16.76 8.82 -4.16
N ARG A 178 18.09 8.91 -4.24
CA ARG A 178 19.02 8.84 -3.09
C ARG A 178 19.22 10.20 -2.39
N GLN A 179 18.70 11.28 -2.99
CA GLN A 179 18.85 12.64 -2.48
C GLN A 179 17.64 13.04 -1.61
N GLU A 180 17.80 14.08 -0.79
CA GLU A 180 16.70 14.64 0.02
C GLU A 180 15.59 15.30 -0.81
N THR A 181 15.76 15.40 -2.12
CA THR A 181 14.76 15.92 -3.06
C THR A 181 13.63 14.93 -3.37
N GLY A 182 13.75 13.67 -2.93
CA GLY A 182 12.73 12.65 -3.14
C GLY A 182 11.41 12.95 -2.45
N PHE A 183 10.34 12.29 -2.92
CA PHE A 183 9.05 12.41 -2.27
C PHE A 183 8.18 11.17 -2.46
N VAL A 184 7.20 11.03 -1.56
CA VAL A 184 6.05 10.13 -1.71
C VAL A 184 4.80 10.93 -1.32
N GLU A 185 3.95 11.18 -2.30
CA GLU A 185 2.67 11.85 -2.12
C GLU A 185 1.53 10.86 -2.41
N ILE A 186 0.52 10.82 -1.55
CA ILE A 186 -0.68 10.01 -1.77
C ILE A 186 -1.92 10.85 -1.59
N PHE A 187 -2.74 10.85 -2.63
CA PHE A 187 -4.07 11.43 -2.61
C PHE A 187 -5.11 10.31 -2.60
N LYS A 188 -6.15 10.49 -1.79
CA LYS A 188 -7.37 9.70 -1.84
C LYS A 188 -8.55 10.64 -2.10
N ASP A 189 -9.29 10.39 -3.17
CA ASP A 189 -10.40 11.24 -3.63
C ASP A 189 -9.98 12.72 -3.72
N ASN A 190 -8.82 12.96 -4.36
CA ASN A 190 -8.15 14.27 -4.51
C ASN A 190 -7.72 14.96 -3.20
N LYS A 191 -7.81 14.29 -2.04
CA LYS A 191 -7.29 14.81 -0.77
C LYS A 191 -5.92 14.22 -0.46
N LEU A 192 -4.93 15.07 -0.19
CA LEU A 192 -3.59 14.66 0.23
C LEU A 192 -3.65 13.98 1.61
N ILE A 193 -3.29 12.70 1.67
CA ILE A 193 -3.31 11.87 2.89
C ILE A 193 -1.92 11.34 3.27
N PHE A 194 -0.90 11.63 2.48
CA PHE A 194 0.49 11.32 2.80
C PHE A 194 1.41 12.23 1.99
N ASP A 195 2.30 12.95 2.64
CA ASP A 195 3.24 13.90 2.04
C ASP A 195 4.60 13.75 2.72
N TYR A 196 5.39 12.82 2.20
CA TYR A 196 6.76 12.62 2.63
C TYR A 196 7.72 13.28 1.65
N LYS A 197 8.68 14.05 2.17
CA LYS A 197 9.84 14.58 1.43
C LYS A 197 11.14 14.08 2.04
N GLY A 198 12.10 13.76 1.21
CA GLY A 198 13.40 13.20 1.59
C GLY A 198 13.81 12.00 0.75
N ILE A 199 14.89 11.35 1.17
CA ILE A 199 15.42 10.14 0.51
C ILE A 199 14.36 9.04 0.37
N THR A 200 14.23 8.43 -0.81
CA THR A 200 13.30 7.30 -1.09
C THR A 200 13.97 6.03 -1.61
N SER A 201 15.27 6.04 -1.93
CA SER A 201 15.99 4.89 -2.49
C SER A 201 17.45 4.76 -2.04
N ASP A 202 17.68 4.66 -0.75
CA ASP A 202 19.01 4.52 -0.14
C ASP A 202 19.27 3.09 0.37
N TRP A 203 19.24 2.15 -0.57
CA TRP A 203 19.44 0.73 -0.30
C TRP A 203 20.91 0.33 -0.48
N LYS A 204 21.43 -0.51 0.45
CA LYS A 204 22.81 -1.02 0.35
C LYS A 204 23.03 -1.89 -0.88
N GLU A 205 22.05 -2.72 -1.19
CA GLU A 205 22.13 -3.66 -2.31
C GLU A 205 21.82 -3.01 -3.66
N LYS A 206 22.36 -3.61 -4.73
CA LYS A 206 22.05 -3.17 -6.10
C LYS A 206 20.58 -3.43 -6.43
N SER A 207 19.89 -2.39 -6.90
CA SER A 207 18.50 -2.54 -7.36
C SER A 207 18.43 -3.32 -8.67
N THR A 208 17.48 -4.26 -8.76
CA THR A 208 17.09 -4.97 -9.98
C THR A 208 15.93 -4.30 -10.71
N GLY A 209 15.43 -3.19 -10.17
CA GLY A 209 14.27 -2.46 -10.66
C GLY A 209 13.15 -2.41 -9.63
N THR A 210 12.00 -1.94 -10.08
CA THR A 210 10.84 -1.69 -9.23
C THR A 210 9.59 -2.28 -9.87
N ASN A 211 8.72 -2.83 -9.03
CA ASN A 211 7.37 -3.21 -9.42
C ASN A 211 6.36 -2.26 -8.80
N VAL A 212 5.33 -1.89 -9.57
CA VAL A 212 4.07 -1.39 -9.04
C VAL A 212 3.12 -2.58 -8.94
N ARG A 213 2.45 -2.72 -7.79
CA ARG A 213 1.61 -3.88 -7.46
C ARG A 213 0.25 -3.43 -6.99
N ILE A 214 -0.81 -4.04 -7.54
CA ILE A 214 -2.20 -3.87 -7.12
C ILE A 214 -2.85 -5.24 -6.95
N GLY A 215 -3.78 -5.37 -6.01
CA GLY A 215 -4.52 -6.61 -5.80
C GLY A 215 -4.87 -6.83 -4.34
N VAL A 216 -4.91 -8.08 -3.90
CA VAL A 216 -5.18 -8.46 -2.51
C VAL A 216 -4.00 -9.25 -1.99
N TYR A 217 -3.35 -8.76 -0.93
CA TYR A 217 -2.37 -9.49 -0.15
C TYR A 217 -2.83 -9.51 1.30
N ARG A 218 -2.94 -10.70 1.89
CA ARG A 218 -3.32 -10.83 3.29
C ARG A 218 -2.46 -11.81 4.05
N ASP A 219 -2.50 -11.72 5.37
CA ASP A 219 -2.00 -12.78 6.23
C ASP A 219 -2.96 -13.98 6.10
N SER A 220 -2.45 -15.22 6.09
CA SER A 220 -3.29 -16.42 5.93
C SER A 220 -3.29 -17.21 7.23
N GLY A 221 -4.47 -17.31 7.84
CA GLY A 221 -4.66 -17.68 9.23
C GLY A 221 -4.51 -19.17 9.50
N LYS A 222 -3.29 -19.72 9.44
CA LYS A 222 -2.99 -21.03 10.05
C LYS A 222 -2.98 -20.99 11.59
N GLN A 223 -3.70 -20.05 12.23
CA GLN A 223 -4.13 -20.27 13.60
C GLN A 223 -5.18 -21.38 13.53
N ILE A 224 -4.86 -22.54 14.10
CA ILE A 224 -5.71 -23.74 14.08
C ILE A 224 -7.14 -23.34 14.48
N GLY A 225 -8.12 -23.63 13.62
CA GLY A 225 -9.54 -23.32 13.85
C GLY A 225 -10.06 -21.99 13.30
N ILE A 226 -9.25 -21.20 12.59
CA ILE A 226 -9.70 -19.93 11.96
C ILE A 226 -9.84 -20.07 10.45
N GLU A 227 -11.06 -19.95 9.96
CA GLU A 227 -11.35 -19.81 8.53
C GLU A 227 -11.55 -18.33 8.18
N TYR A 228 -10.85 -17.85 7.15
CA TYR A 228 -11.03 -16.48 6.67
C TYR A 228 -12.04 -16.40 5.53
N PRO A 229 -12.93 -15.38 5.54
CA PRO A 229 -13.85 -15.17 4.43
C PRO A 229 -13.08 -14.89 3.14
N ASN A 230 -13.71 -15.16 2.00
CA ASN A 230 -13.20 -14.69 0.73
C ASN A 230 -13.05 -13.16 0.75
N GLN A 231 -11.94 -12.67 0.21
CA GLN A 231 -11.69 -11.24 0.11
C GLN A 231 -11.54 -10.84 -1.34
N SER A 232 -12.52 -10.10 -1.83
CA SER A 232 -12.53 -9.53 -3.16
C SER A 232 -12.36 -8.03 -3.09
N ILE A 233 -11.44 -7.48 -3.88
CA ILE A 233 -11.34 -6.03 -4.09
C ILE A 233 -11.49 -5.76 -5.59
N HIS A 234 -12.26 -4.73 -5.91
CA HIS A 234 -12.47 -4.28 -7.28
C HIS A 234 -11.45 -3.19 -7.62
N PHE A 235 -10.90 -3.24 -8.83
CA PHE A 235 -9.94 -2.29 -9.35
C PHE A 235 -10.33 -1.84 -10.75
N ASP A 236 -10.05 -0.59 -11.04
CA ASP A 236 -10.29 0.00 -12.35
C ASP A 236 -9.33 1.18 -12.61
N ASP A 237 -9.24 1.64 -13.85
CA ASP A 237 -8.47 2.82 -14.28
C ASP A 237 -7.01 2.84 -13.77
N PHE A 238 -6.29 1.73 -13.91
CA PHE A 238 -4.89 1.66 -13.52
C PHE A 238 -3.99 2.38 -14.53
N ILE A 239 -3.34 3.46 -14.10
CA ILE A 239 -2.56 4.38 -14.94
C ILE A 239 -1.19 4.62 -14.31
N ILE A 240 -0.13 4.64 -15.13
CA ILE A 240 1.22 5.04 -14.71
C ILE A 240 1.78 6.02 -15.73
N VAL A 241 2.20 7.19 -15.27
CA VAL A 241 2.70 8.32 -16.08
C VAL A 241 3.87 9.01 -15.37
N SER A 242 4.52 9.95 -16.04
CA SER A 242 5.73 10.64 -15.55
C SER A 242 5.47 11.85 -14.67
N ASP A 243 4.25 12.38 -14.65
CA ASP A 243 3.92 13.65 -13.99
C ASP A 243 2.45 13.71 -13.54
N LYS A 244 2.18 14.55 -12.53
CA LYS A 244 0.84 14.68 -11.94
C LYS A 244 -0.19 15.20 -12.94
N LYS A 245 0.19 16.16 -13.78
CA LYS A 245 -0.72 16.83 -14.72
C LYS A 245 -1.29 15.83 -15.73
N THR A 246 -0.44 14.95 -16.26
CA THR A 246 -0.84 13.86 -17.15
C THR A 246 -1.74 12.86 -16.41
N LEU A 247 -1.43 12.51 -15.15
CA LEU A 247 -2.29 11.62 -14.37
C LEU A 247 -3.69 12.21 -14.16
N ASP A 248 -3.74 13.48 -13.75
CA ASP A 248 -5.00 14.19 -13.52
C ASP A 248 -5.85 14.24 -14.79
N LYS A 249 -5.24 14.43 -15.97
CA LYS A 249 -5.97 14.39 -17.25
C LYS A 249 -6.71 13.06 -17.47
N TYR A 250 -6.11 11.93 -17.10
CA TYR A 250 -6.67 10.60 -17.38
C TYR A 250 -7.50 10.00 -16.24
N LEU A 251 -7.34 10.48 -15.00
CA LEU A 251 -7.99 9.92 -13.81
C LEU A 251 -8.92 10.94 -13.11
N ASN A 252 -9.64 11.74 -13.90
CA ASN A 252 -10.67 12.65 -13.41
C ASN A 252 -12.01 11.95 -13.17
#